data_AF-A0A832KII5-F1
#
_entry.id   AF-A0A832KII5-F1
#
_cell.length_a   1.000
_cell.length_b   1.000
_cell.length_c   1.000
_cell.angle_alpha   90.00
_cell.angle_beta   90.00
_cell.angle_gamma   90.00
#
_symmetry.space_group_name_H-M   'P 1'
#
loop_
_entity.id
_entity.type
_entity.pdbx_description
1 polymer ?
#
loop_
_entity_poly.entity_id
_entity_poly.type
_entity_poly.pdbx_seq_one_letter_code
_entity_poly.pdbx_strand_id
1 'polypeptide(L)' 'MQSKPIKKTTGGSVQYDGAGVKLVRVIGNQDIYDFDPFLMLDAFDSTDPNDYVKGFPW' A
#
# COMPACT_ATOMS: atom_id res chain seq x y z
N MET A 1 14.10 21.98 16.57
CA MET A 1 13.17 20.87 16.25
C MET A 1 13.80 19.59 16.73
N GLN A 2 13.12 18.82 17.57
CA GLN A 2 13.59 17.50 18.01
C GLN A 2 13.17 16.46 16.96
N SER A 3 14.09 15.60 16.52
CA SER A 3 13.80 14.53 15.56
C SER A 3 13.09 13.37 16.25
N LYS A 4 12.04 12.81 15.64
CA LYS A 4 11.43 11.57 16.13
C LYS A 4 12.27 10.36 15.70
N PRO A 5 12.61 9.43 16.59
CA PRO A 5 13.30 8.21 16.23
C PRO A 5 12.38 7.26 15.44
N ILE A 6 12.96 6.45 14.55
CA ILE A 6 12.23 5.41 13.82
C ILE A 6 11.94 4.25 14.78
N LYS A 7 10.67 3.87 14.93
CA LYS A 7 10.23 2.77 15.81
C LYS A 7 10.15 1.42 15.11
N LYS A 8 9.70 1.40 13.85
CA LYS A 8 9.49 0.19 13.03
C LYS A 8 9.71 0.54 11.56
N THR A 9 10.23 -0.42 10.80
CA THR A 9 10.28 -0.39 9.34
C THR A 9 9.41 -1.54 8.81
N THR A 10 8.42 -1.24 7.99
CA THR A 10 7.56 -2.23 7.33
C THR A 10 7.78 -2.15 5.82
N GLY A 11 7.84 -3.31 5.16
CA GLY A 11 7.91 -3.42 3.70
C GLY A 11 6.53 -3.69 3.08
N GLY A 12 6.42 -3.53 1.76
CA GLY A 12 5.19 -3.84 1.04
C GLY A 12 5.19 -5.22 0.39
N SER A 13 4.01 -5.71 0.05
CA SER A 13 3.80 -6.94 -0.73
C SER A 13 2.97 -6.67 -1.97
N VAL A 14 3.25 -7.37 -3.08
CA VAL A 14 2.48 -7.25 -4.31
C VAL A 14 1.08 -7.82 -4.10
N GLN A 15 0.05 -7.06 -4.46
CA GLN A 15 -1.36 -7.44 -4.42
C GLN A 15 -2.04 -7.11 -5.75
N TYR A 16 -3.24 -7.67 -5.94
CA TYR A 16 -4.08 -7.42 -7.10
C TYR A 16 -5.52 -7.12 -6.67
N ASP A 17 -5.99 -5.91 -6.95
CA ASP A 17 -7.32 -5.43 -6.57
C ASP A 17 -8.11 -4.90 -7.79
N GLY A 18 -9.38 -4.55 -7.60
CA GLY A 18 -10.24 -4.01 -8.67
C GLY A 18 -10.38 -4.98 -9.85
N ALA A 19 -10.19 -4.48 -11.07
CA ALA A 19 -10.22 -5.30 -12.29
C ALA A 19 -8.87 -6.01 -12.59
N GLY A 20 -8.10 -6.33 -11.55
CA GLY A 20 -6.78 -6.95 -11.65
C GLY A 20 -5.64 -5.93 -11.70
N VAL A 21 -5.82 -4.77 -11.06
CA VAL A 21 -4.79 -3.75 -10.88
C VAL A 21 -3.74 -4.26 -9.92
N LYS A 22 -2.48 -4.26 -10.36
CA LYS A 22 -1.33 -4.60 -9.54
C LYS A 22 -0.87 -3.39 -8.73
N LEU A 23 -0.68 -3.60 -7.44
CA LEU A 23 -0.24 -2.60 -6.49
C LEU A 23 0.70 -3.20 -5.43
N VAL A 24 1.39 -2.36 -4.68
CA VAL A 24 2.16 -2.79 -3.51
C VAL A 24 1.43 -2.32 -2.25
N ARG A 25 0.91 -3.27 -1.46
CA ARG A 25 0.28 -2.98 -0.16
C ARG A 25 1.34 -2.88 0.91
N VAL A 26 1.51 -1.69 1.49
CA VAL A 26 2.51 -1.36 2.51
C VAL A 26 1.92 -1.44 3.92
N ILE A 27 0.69 -0.94 4.11
CA ILE A 27 -0.06 -1.10 5.36
C ILE A 27 -1.32 -1.87 5.04
N GLY A 28 -1.64 -2.87 5.86
CA GLY A 28 -2.86 -3.66 5.75
C GLY A 28 -3.17 -4.38 7.05
N ASN A 29 -3.99 -5.42 6.98
CA ASN A 29 -4.58 -6.08 8.15
C ASN A 29 -3.58 -6.45 9.27
N GLN A 30 -2.38 -6.90 8.90
CA GLN A 30 -1.36 -7.34 9.87
C GLN A 30 -0.69 -6.19 10.64
N ASP A 31 -0.79 -4.96 10.13
CA ASP A 31 -0.09 -3.79 10.67
C ASP A 31 -1.05 -2.72 11.23
N ILE A 32 -2.38 -2.90 11.15
CA ILE A 32 -3.40 -1.90 11.53
C ILE A 32 -3.14 -1.27 12.91
N TYR A 33 -2.81 -2.07 13.92
CA TYR A 33 -2.59 -1.56 15.29
C TYR A 33 -1.32 -0.71 15.42
N ASP A 34 -0.31 -0.93 14.59
CA ASP A 34 0.92 -0.12 14.61
C ASP A 34 0.74 1.23 13.92
N PHE A 35 -0.26 1.35 13.03
CA PHE A 35 -0.49 2.52 12.20
C PHE A 35 -1.86 3.20 12.41
N ASP A 36 -2.58 2.88 13.48
CA ASP A 36 -3.81 3.59 13.91
C ASP A 36 -3.59 5.12 13.87
N PRO A 37 -4.40 5.91 13.12
CA PRO A 37 -5.73 5.61 12.54
C PRO A 37 -5.76 5.16 11.08
N PHE A 38 -4.61 4.84 10.49
CA PHE A 38 -4.52 4.41 9.11
C PHE A 38 -4.76 2.90 8.98
N LEU A 39 -5.75 2.54 8.17
CA LEU A 39 -6.15 1.14 7.95
C LEU A 39 -5.38 0.47 6.81
N MET A 40 -4.95 1.26 5.83
CA MET A 40 -4.34 0.75 4.60
C MET A 40 -3.50 1.83 3.92
N LEU A 41 -2.44 1.40 3.24
CA LEU A 41 -1.64 2.21 2.35
C LEU A 41 -1.19 1.35 1.16
N ASP A 42 -1.62 1.73 -0.03
CA ASP A 42 -1.27 1.07 -1.29
C ASP A 42 -0.43 2.03 -2.15
N ALA A 43 0.65 1.50 -2.73
CA ALA A 43 1.52 2.21 -3.66
C ALA A 43 1.28 1.73 -5.09
N PHE A 44 1.14 2.70 -5.99
CA PHE A 44 0.97 2.51 -7.44
C PHE A 44 2.16 3.15 -8.16
N ASP A 45 3.18 2.34 -8.42
CA ASP A 45 4.46 2.78 -8.98
C ASP A 45 4.88 1.98 -10.23
N SER A 46 4.00 1.09 -10.72
CA SER A 46 4.29 0.35 -11.96
C SER A 46 4.39 1.29 -13.15
N THR A 47 5.44 1.09 -13.95
CA THR A 47 5.66 1.78 -15.21
C THR A 47 4.98 1.08 -16.39
N ASP A 48 4.39 -0.10 -16.20
CA ASP A 48 3.62 -0.81 -17.23
C ASP A 48 2.13 -0.43 -17.15
N PRO A 49 1.56 0.25 -18.15
CA PRO A 49 0.14 0.59 -18.16
C PRO A 49 -0.80 -0.60 -18.00
N ASN A 50 -0.40 -1.80 -18.45
CA ASN A 50 -1.23 -3.01 -18.34
C ASN A 50 -1.49 -3.39 -16.88
N ASP A 51 -0.61 -2.99 -15.95
CA ASP A 51 -0.73 -3.27 -14.53
C ASP A 51 -1.84 -2.45 -13.84
N TYR A 52 -2.28 -1.31 -14.41
CA TYR A 52 -3.23 -0.42 -13.71
C TYR A 52 -4.37 0.15 -14.56
N VAL A 53 -4.29 0.09 -15.89
CA VAL A 53 -5.29 0.71 -16.80
C VAL A 53 -6.71 0.17 -16.61
N LYS A 54 -6.84 -1.08 -16.13
CA LYS A 54 -8.15 -1.71 -15.89
C LYS A 54 -8.93 -1.06 -14.73
N GLY A 55 -8.22 -0.41 -13.80
CA GLY A 55 -8.81 0.40 -12.75
C GLY A 55 -9.67 -0.37 -11.72
N PHE A 56 -10.52 0.40 -11.03
CA PHE A 56 -11.38 -0.04 -9.93
C PHE A 56 -12.85 0.24 -10.29
N PRO A 57 -13.52 -0.68 -11.00
CA PRO A 57 -14.93 -0.50 -11.33
C PRO A 57 -15.81 -0.57 -10.05
N TRP A 58 -16.87 0.22 -10.06
CA TRP A 58 -17.99 0.25 -9.12
C TRP A 58 -18.85 -1.02 -9.09
#